data_AF-B4NEA4-F1
#
_entry.id   AF-B4NEA4-F1
#
_cell.length_a   1.000
_cell.length_b   1.000
_cell.length_c   1.000
_cell.angle_alpha   90.00
_cell.angle_beta   90.00
_cell.angle_gamma   90.00
#
_symmetry.space_group_name_H-M   'P 1'
#
loop_
_entity.id
_entity.type
_entity.pdbx_description
1 polymer ?
#
loop_
_entity_poly.entity_id
_entity_poly.type
_entity_poly.pdbx_seq_one_letter_code
_entity_poly.pdbx_strand_id
1 'polypeptide(L)'
;MNISTEFKPVLTKAALALQQKQNSPAFQALVFQEPQTHGKSNSATDGDNTAAQGAPKSKDAKTDTNSNPEFDIKKARHEVLNFAMNNQRVIKNKRKMEIFQLVKLGMKPPKKACKNYKELQGERQRLKTIREERKQFHQLGKNQTGAASVRCRTQSKTQQAHRQKKRAPVANIDQHYGNAKPKFKNRK
;
A
#
# COMPACT_ATOMS: atom_id res chain seq x y z
N MET A 1 -1.98 -68.84 23.56
CA MET A 1 -2.58 -67.51 23.37
C MET A 1 -1.66 -66.49 24.02
N ASN A 2 -0.76 -65.86 23.25
CA ASN A 2 0.21 -64.89 23.79
C ASN A 2 -0.42 -63.49 23.73
N ILE A 3 -0.96 -63.04 24.86
CA ILE A 3 -1.49 -61.68 25.03
C ILE A 3 -0.34 -60.78 25.49
N SER A 4 0.12 -59.90 24.61
CA SER A 4 1.17 -58.92 24.90
C SER A 4 0.66 -57.91 25.93
N THR A 5 1.22 -57.95 27.14
CA THR A 5 0.89 -57.06 28.28
C THR A 5 1.74 -55.78 28.32
N GLU A 6 2.21 -55.28 27.18
CA GLU A 6 2.98 -54.03 27.14
C GLU A 6 2.11 -52.85 26.74
N PHE A 7 1.47 -52.24 27.74
CA PHE A 7 0.82 -50.94 27.58
C PHE A 7 1.87 -49.84 27.67
N LYS A 8 2.21 -49.22 26.53
CA LYS A 8 3.05 -48.02 26.50
C LYS A 8 2.18 -46.79 26.74
N PRO A 9 2.36 -46.07 27.85
CA PRO A 9 1.55 -44.90 28.15
C PRO A 9 1.79 -43.80 27.11
N VAL A 10 0.69 -43.23 26.60
CA VAL A 10 0.74 -42.10 25.65
C VAL A 10 1.20 -40.85 26.41
N LEU A 11 2.36 -40.31 26.03
CA LEU A 11 2.94 -39.14 26.68
C LEU A 11 2.08 -37.89 26.44
N THR A 12 1.94 -37.06 27.47
CA THR A 12 1.24 -35.78 27.37
C THR A 12 2.08 -34.74 26.63
N LYS A 13 1.43 -33.71 26.07
CA LYS A 13 2.11 -32.61 25.35
C LYS A 13 3.18 -31.91 26.21
N ALA A 14 2.96 -31.81 27.51
CA ALA A 14 3.92 -31.22 28.45
C ALA A 14 5.18 -32.09 28.60
N ALA A 15 5.03 -33.42 28.66
CA ALA A 15 6.15 -34.34 28.76
C ALA A 15 7.04 -34.31 27.49
N LEU A 16 6.43 -34.20 26.30
CA LEU A 16 7.17 -34.05 25.04
C LEU A 16 7.99 -32.76 24.99
N ALA A 17 7.47 -31.64 25.50
CA ALA A 17 8.18 -30.37 25.53
C ALA A 17 9.41 -30.40 26.44
N LEU A 18 9.37 -31.17 27.55
CA LEU A 18 10.53 -31.35 28.44
C LEU A 18 11.62 -32.21 27.80
N GLN A 19 11.25 -33.29 27.09
CA GLN A 19 12.22 -34.10 26.35
C GLN A 19 12.91 -33.30 25.24
N GLN A 20 12.18 -32.43 24.53
CA GLN A 20 12.77 -31.58 23.49
C GLN A 20 13.80 -30.58 24.05
N LYS A 21 13.62 -30.09 25.28
CA LYS A 21 14.63 -29.24 25.95
C LYS A 21 15.89 -30.01 26.34
N GLN A 22 15.76 -31.30 26.65
CA GLN A 22 16.90 -32.16 27.00
C GLN A 22 17.64 -32.66 25.74
N ASN A 23 16.90 -32.88 24.64
CA ASN A 23 17.43 -33.41 23.39
C ASN A 23 17.84 -32.32 22.38
N SER A 24 17.69 -31.04 22.70
CA SER A 24 18.19 -29.96 21.84
C SER A 24 19.72 -29.89 21.97
N PRO A 25 20.49 -30.11 20.89
CA PRO A 25 21.92 -29.80 20.91
C PRO A 25 22.10 -28.32 21.24
N ALA A 26 23.21 -28.01 21.93
CA ALA A 26 23.57 -26.65 22.33
C ALA A 26 23.43 -25.67 21.15
N PHE A 27 22.92 -24.47 21.45
CA PHE A 27 22.68 -23.39 20.49
C PHE A 27 23.80 -23.28 19.45
N GLN A 28 23.52 -23.69 18.22
CA GLN A 28 24.45 -23.58 17.10
C GLN A 28 24.15 -22.29 16.35
N ALA A 29 24.95 -21.25 16.61
CA ALA A 29 24.86 -19.99 15.90
C ALA A 29 25.40 -20.17 14.47
N LEU A 30 24.52 -20.14 13.48
CA LEU A 30 24.92 -20.01 12.08
C LEU A 30 25.30 -18.55 11.82
N VAL A 31 26.61 -18.27 11.87
CA VAL A 31 27.17 -16.97 11.50
C VAL A 31 27.28 -16.92 9.97
N PHE A 32 26.52 -16.02 9.36
CA PHE A 32 26.54 -15.81 7.92
C PHE A 32 27.78 -15.00 7.53
N GLN A 33 28.60 -15.54 6.62
CA GLN A 33 29.73 -14.84 6.02
C GLN A 33 29.32 -14.33 4.64
N GLU A 34 29.37 -13.01 4.44
CA GLU A 34 29.09 -12.40 3.14
C GLU A 34 30.16 -12.81 2.10
N PRO A 35 29.74 -13.24 0.90
CA PRO A 35 30.68 -13.60 -0.16
C PRO A 35 31.40 -12.34 -0.66
N GLN A 36 32.73 -12.33 -0.50
CA GLN A 36 33.58 -11.31 -1.11
C GLN A 36 33.49 -11.47 -2.64
N THR A 37 32.93 -10.47 -3.31
CA THR A 37 32.92 -10.43 -4.77
C THR A 37 34.36 -10.24 -5.25
N HIS A 38 35.00 -11.32 -5.68
CA HIS A 38 36.25 -11.22 -6.43
C HIS A 38 35.97 -10.45 -7.73
N GLY A 39 36.42 -9.20 -7.77
CA GLY A 39 36.46 -8.41 -8.99
C GLY A 39 37.26 -9.19 -10.04
N LYS A 40 36.59 -9.58 -11.11
CA LYS A 40 37.20 -10.28 -12.24
C LYS A 40 38.22 -9.34 -12.89
N SER A 41 39.51 -9.59 -12.65
CA SER A 41 40.56 -9.18 -13.56
C SER A 41 40.42 -10.03 -14.83
N ASN A 42 40.34 -9.36 -15.98
CA ASN A 42 40.25 -9.99 -17.27
C ASN A 42 41.57 -10.70 -17.60
N SER A 43 41.54 -12.01 -17.79
CA SER A 43 42.44 -12.71 -18.69
C SER A 43 41.62 -13.66 -19.55
N ALA A 44 41.62 -13.40 -20.86
CA ALA A 44 40.96 -14.19 -21.86
C ALA A 44 41.70 -15.50 -22.11
N THR A 45 40.97 -16.60 -22.29
CA THR A 45 41.34 -17.73 -23.17
C THR A 45 40.06 -18.43 -23.64
N ASP A 46 40.06 -18.76 -24.93
CA ASP A 46 38.97 -19.27 -25.76
C ASP A 46 38.44 -20.68 -25.40
N GLY A 47 37.21 -21.00 -25.79
CA GLY A 47 36.68 -22.38 -25.74
C GLY A 47 35.17 -22.56 -25.87
N ASP A 48 34.63 -22.32 -27.06
CA ASP A 48 33.63 -23.08 -27.86
C ASP A 48 32.32 -23.71 -27.27
N ASN A 49 31.20 -23.38 -27.96
CA ASN A 49 29.93 -24.14 -28.25
C ASN A 49 29.05 -24.70 -27.08
N THR A 50 27.71 -24.65 -27.03
CA THR A 50 26.61 -24.29 -27.95
C THR A 50 25.26 -24.19 -27.18
N ALA A 51 24.32 -23.40 -27.72
CA ALA A 51 22.84 -23.52 -27.66
C ALA A 51 22.05 -23.23 -26.35
N ALA A 52 21.33 -22.10 -26.31
CA ALA A 52 19.86 -22.05 -26.25
C ALA A 52 19.31 -20.61 -26.05
N GLN A 53 18.70 -20.09 -27.12
CA GLN A 53 17.46 -19.29 -27.18
C GLN A 53 17.21 -18.13 -26.18
N GLY A 54 17.20 -16.91 -26.73
CA GLY A 54 16.11 -15.96 -26.49
C GLY A 54 16.28 -14.88 -25.43
N ALA A 55 17.32 -14.05 -25.49
CA ALA A 55 17.40 -12.80 -24.72
C ALA A 55 17.20 -11.58 -25.64
N PRO A 56 16.33 -10.61 -25.30
CA PRO A 56 16.20 -9.38 -26.07
C PRO A 56 17.49 -8.58 -25.94
N LYS A 57 18.10 -8.24 -27.07
CA LYS A 57 19.26 -7.35 -27.16
C LYS A 57 18.87 -5.98 -26.59
N SER A 58 19.15 -5.71 -25.32
CA SER A 58 19.25 -4.35 -24.82
C SER A 58 20.54 -3.75 -25.35
N LYS A 59 20.46 -3.16 -26.56
CA LYS A 59 21.36 -2.07 -26.92
C LYS A 59 21.07 -0.97 -25.92
N ASP A 60 21.95 -0.77 -24.94
CA ASP A 60 22.20 0.48 -24.22
C ASP A 60 23.29 0.20 -23.18
N ALA A 61 24.49 -0.09 -23.66
CA ALA A 61 25.71 0.00 -22.87
C ALA A 61 26.71 0.81 -23.69
N LYS A 62 26.47 2.12 -23.77
CA LYS A 62 27.54 3.08 -24.04
C LYS A 62 27.88 3.75 -22.73
N THR A 63 28.97 3.26 -22.16
CA THR A 63 29.71 3.88 -21.08
C THR A 63 30.47 5.07 -21.67
N ASP A 64 29.80 6.20 -21.85
CA ASP A 64 30.50 7.46 -22.15
C ASP A 64 30.80 8.17 -20.83
N THR A 65 31.98 7.86 -20.29
CA THR A 65 32.66 8.70 -19.31
C THR A 65 33.09 9.99 -19.99
N ASN A 66 32.56 11.13 -19.53
CA ASN A 66 32.79 12.52 -19.96
C ASN A 66 31.87 13.07 -21.06
N SER A 67 30.73 13.65 -20.66
CA SER A 67 30.33 15.01 -21.07
C SER A 67 28.95 15.33 -20.51
N ASN A 68 28.88 16.12 -19.43
CA ASN A 68 27.64 16.64 -18.82
C ASN A 68 26.62 15.58 -18.35
N PRO A 69 26.08 15.65 -17.12
CA PRO A 69 24.92 14.85 -16.76
C PRO A 69 23.71 15.43 -17.50
N GLU A 70 23.53 15.05 -18.77
CA GLU A 70 22.28 15.31 -19.46
C GLU A 70 21.15 14.68 -18.66
N PHE A 71 20.11 15.45 -18.38
CA PHE A 71 19.01 15.03 -17.53
C PHE A 71 18.18 13.97 -18.27
N ASP A 72 18.53 12.69 -18.07
CA ASP A 72 17.71 11.60 -18.57
C ASP A 72 16.42 11.51 -17.75
N ILE A 73 15.33 11.95 -18.38
CA ILE A 73 13.99 11.93 -17.81
C ILE A 73 13.58 10.49 -17.42
N LYS A 74 14.03 9.45 -18.13
CA LYS A 74 13.69 8.05 -17.81
C LYS A 74 14.36 7.60 -16.53
N LYS A 75 15.65 7.93 -16.38
CA LYS A 75 16.41 7.69 -15.15
C LYS A 75 15.82 8.46 -13.98
N ALA A 76 15.54 9.75 -14.16
CA ALA A 76 14.91 10.59 -13.13
C ALA A 76 13.55 10.04 -12.68
N ARG A 77 12.70 9.57 -13.61
CA ARG A 77 11.42 8.91 -13.27
C ARG A 77 11.63 7.66 -12.40
N HIS A 78 12.60 6.83 -12.76
CA HIS A 78 12.93 5.64 -11.96
C HIS A 78 13.47 6.01 -10.58
N GLU A 79 14.32 7.02 -10.48
CA GLU A 79 14.87 7.49 -9.20
C GLU A 79 13.79 8.09 -8.31
N VAL A 80 12.85 8.87 -8.87
CA VAL A 80 11.69 9.39 -8.12
C VAL A 80 10.80 8.25 -7.61
N LEU A 81 10.55 7.22 -8.44
CA LEU A 81 9.80 6.04 -8.02
C LEU A 81 10.54 5.27 -6.91
N ASN A 82 11.85 5.04 -7.08
CA ASN A 82 12.67 4.35 -6.09
C ASN A 82 12.73 5.13 -4.77
N PHE A 83 12.84 6.46 -4.83
CA PHE A 83 12.80 7.34 -3.66
C PHE A 83 11.45 7.24 -2.94
N ALA A 84 10.34 7.25 -3.68
CA ALA A 84 9.00 7.09 -3.11
C ALA A 84 8.79 5.70 -2.48
N MET A 85 9.43 4.66 -3.01
CA MET A 85 9.41 3.32 -2.41
C MET A 85 10.27 3.25 -1.14
N ASN A 86 11.47 3.83 -1.17
CA ASN A 86 12.46 3.72 -0.09
C ASN A 86 12.19 4.65 1.10
N ASN A 87 11.53 5.80 0.88
CA ASN A 87 11.27 6.81 1.93
C ASN A 87 9.91 6.62 2.63
N GLN A 88 9.41 5.39 2.69
CA GLN A 88 8.15 5.09 3.39
C GLN A 88 8.36 5.04 4.90
N ARG A 89 8.24 6.20 5.55
CA ARG A 89 8.36 6.35 7.02
C ARG A 89 7.29 5.56 7.81
N VAL A 90 6.21 5.15 7.16
CA VAL A 90 5.14 4.36 7.79
C VAL A 90 5.47 2.87 7.71
N ILE A 91 5.72 2.23 8.86
CA ILE A 91 6.09 0.81 9.02
C ILE A 91 5.15 -0.14 8.23
N LYS A 92 3.84 0.14 8.21
CA LYS A 92 2.83 -0.66 7.49
C LYS A 92 3.00 -0.64 5.97
N ASN A 93 3.62 0.40 5.42
CA ASN A 93 3.87 0.54 3.99
C ASN A 93 5.21 -0.10 3.60
N LYS A 94 6.24 0.05 4.44
CA LYS A 94 7.56 -0.58 4.27
C LYS A 94 7.47 -2.09 4.01
N ARG A 95 6.75 -2.83 4.88
CA ARG A 95 6.56 -4.29 4.72
C ARG A 95 5.88 -4.67 3.39
N LYS A 96 4.95 -3.86 2.90
CA LYS A 96 4.28 -4.11 1.62
C LYS A 96 5.22 -3.92 0.44
N MET A 97 6.14 -2.94 0.53
CA MET A 97 7.14 -2.72 -0.51
C MET A 97 8.20 -3.83 -0.54
N GLU A 98 8.65 -4.29 0.62
CA GLU A 98 9.58 -5.44 0.71
C GLU A 98 8.96 -6.69 0.07
N ILE A 99 7.71 -7.02 0.43
CA ILE A 99 6.98 -8.13 -0.18
C ILE A 99 6.86 -7.94 -1.70
N PHE A 100 6.55 -6.73 -2.16
CA PHE A 100 6.44 -6.43 -3.58
C PHE A 100 7.78 -6.58 -4.33
N GLN A 101 8.88 -6.12 -3.74
CA GLN A 101 10.22 -6.27 -4.30
C GLN A 101 10.60 -7.75 -4.39
N LEU A 102 10.37 -8.53 -3.33
CA LEU A 102 10.62 -9.97 -3.34
C LEU A 102 9.79 -10.68 -4.42
N VAL A 103 8.52 -10.31 -4.59
CA VAL A 103 7.67 -10.87 -5.66
C VAL A 103 8.20 -10.50 -7.05
N LYS A 104 8.68 -9.27 -7.23
CA LYS A 104 9.33 -8.84 -8.49
C LYS A 104 10.62 -9.63 -8.77
N LEU A 105 11.34 -10.03 -7.72
CA LEU A 105 12.52 -10.91 -7.79
C LEU A 105 12.17 -12.39 -7.99
N GLY A 106 10.88 -12.74 -8.10
CA GLY A 106 10.42 -14.10 -8.39
C GLY A 106 9.91 -14.87 -7.17
N MET A 107 9.85 -14.26 -5.98
CA MET A 107 9.19 -14.89 -4.83
C MET A 107 7.71 -15.10 -5.12
N LYS A 108 7.16 -16.24 -4.68
CA LYS A 108 5.72 -16.49 -4.76
C LYS A 108 4.95 -15.48 -3.89
N PRO A 109 3.87 -14.85 -4.40
CA PRO A 109 3.05 -13.93 -3.63
C PRO A 109 2.47 -14.59 -2.36
N PRO A 110 2.38 -13.85 -1.24
CA PRO A 110 1.80 -14.39 -0.01
C PRO A 110 0.34 -14.76 -0.22
N LYS A 111 -0.07 -15.91 0.33
CA LYS A 111 -1.47 -16.34 0.30
C LYS A 111 -2.32 -15.40 1.14
N LYS A 112 -3.54 -15.11 0.66
CA LYS A 112 -4.53 -14.36 1.44
C LYS A 112 -5.00 -15.21 2.62
N ALA A 113 -5.45 -14.56 3.68
CA ALA A 113 -6.08 -15.25 4.81
C ALA A 113 -7.30 -16.05 4.32
N CYS A 114 -7.42 -17.29 4.79
CA CYS A 114 -8.60 -18.12 4.55
C CYS A 114 -9.79 -17.50 5.30
N LYS A 115 -10.81 -17.07 4.56
CA LYS A 115 -12.06 -16.52 5.10
C LYS A 115 -13.23 -17.41 4.69
N ASN A 116 -14.33 -17.37 5.45
CA ASN A 116 -15.55 -18.05 5.05
C ASN A 116 -16.10 -17.44 3.75
N TYR A 117 -16.66 -18.27 2.86
CA TYR A 117 -17.16 -17.81 1.56
C TYR A 117 -18.25 -16.74 1.68
N LYS A 118 -19.17 -16.87 2.64
CA LYS A 118 -20.26 -15.91 2.85
C LYS A 118 -19.71 -14.54 3.28
N GLU A 119 -18.73 -14.54 4.18
CA GLU A 119 -18.05 -13.32 4.63
C GLU A 119 -17.28 -12.65 3.49
N LEU A 120 -16.56 -13.45 2.69
CA LEU A 120 -15.80 -12.96 1.55
C LEU A 120 -16.70 -12.34 0.48
N GLN A 121 -17.87 -12.91 0.22
CA GLN A 121 -18.87 -12.34 -0.68
C GLN A 121 -19.46 -11.04 -0.13
N GLY A 122 -19.80 -11.01 1.16
CA GLY A 122 -20.29 -9.79 1.82
C GLY A 122 -19.28 -8.64 1.76
N GLU A 123 -18.01 -8.92 2.05
CA GLU A 123 -16.92 -7.94 1.93
C GLU A 123 -16.77 -7.41 0.49
N ARG A 124 -16.81 -8.29 -0.51
CA ARG A 124 -16.73 -7.89 -1.92
C ARG A 124 -17.89 -6.99 -2.33
N GLN A 125 -19.10 -7.34 -1.94
CA GLN A 125 -20.28 -6.55 -2.26
C GLN A 125 -20.22 -5.17 -1.59
N ARG A 126 -19.82 -5.10 -0.31
CA ARG A 126 -19.65 -3.83 0.40
C ARG A 126 -18.57 -2.94 -0.23
N LEU A 127 -17.45 -3.51 -0.68
CA LEU A 127 -16.41 -2.76 -1.38
C LEU A 127 -16.88 -2.29 -2.76
N LYS A 128 -17.74 -3.07 -3.43
CA LYS A 128 -18.33 -2.71 -4.72
C LYS A 128 -19.29 -1.54 -4.57
N THR A 129 -20.19 -1.57 -3.58
CA THR A 129 -21.13 -0.46 -3.33
C THR A 129 -20.40 0.83 -2.99
N ILE A 130 -19.41 0.79 -2.09
CA ILE A 130 -18.57 1.96 -1.75
C ILE A 130 -17.86 2.50 -3.00
N ARG A 131 -17.37 1.61 -3.89
CA ARG A 131 -16.71 2.04 -5.13
C ARG A 131 -17.70 2.67 -6.09
N GLU A 132 -18.90 2.12 -6.22
CA GLU A 132 -19.97 2.68 -7.06
C GLU A 132 -20.42 4.04 -6.52
N GLU A 133 -20.70 4.17 -5.24
CA GLU A 133 -21.00 5.45 -4.57
C GLU A 133 -19.91 6.49 -4.84
N ARG A 134 -18.63 6.12 -4.70
CA ARG A 134 -17.52 7.01 -5.02
C ARG A 134 -17.45 7.41 -6.48
N LYS A 135 -17.75 6.49 -7.41
CA LYS A 135 -17.79 6.80 -8.84
C LYS A 135 -18.93 7.76 -9.18
N GLN A 136 -20.12 7.52 -8.63
CA GLN A 136 -21.26 8.42 -8.79
C GLN A 136 -20.92 9.82 -8.25
N PHE A 137 -20.29 9.87 -7.09
CA PHE A 137 -19.89 11.13 -6.48
C PHE A 137 -18.84 11.88 -7.30
N HIS A 138 -17.89 11.15 -7.89
CA HIS A 138 -16.87 11.71 -8.77
C HIS A 138 -17.44 12.17 -10.12
N GLN A 139 -18.42 11.45 -10.68
CA GLN A 139 -19.12 11.84 -11.90
C GLN A 139 -19.86 13.17 -11.73
N LEU A 140 -20.40 13.43 -10.52
CA LEU A 140 -20.99 14.71 -10.14
C LEU A 140 -19.94 15.82 -9.90
N GLY A 141 -18.65 15.52 -10.10
CA GLY A 141 -17.57 16.46 -9.92
C GLY A 141 -17.34 16.84 -8.46
N LYS A 142 -17.73 16.01 -7.49
CA LYS A 142 -17.54 16.27 -6.06
C LYS A 142 -16.57 15.23 -5.43
N ASN A 143 -15.95 15.57 -4.30
CA ASN A 143 -15.09 14.71 -3.45
C ASN A 143 -15.85 14.16 -2.24
N GLN A 144 -15.51 12.98 -1.72
CA GLN A 144 -16.20 12.27 -0.61
C GLN A 144 -16.84 13.14 0.51
N THR A 145 -16.23 14.28 0.86
CA THR A 145 -16.72 15.28 1.82
C THR A 145 -17.84 16.22 1.31
N GLY A 146 -18.36 16.07 0.09
CA GLY A 146 -19.34 17.01 -0.48
C GLY A 146 -18.77 18.12 -1.37
N ALA A 147 -17.46 18.38 -1.28
CA ALA A 147 -16.80 19.53 -1.92
C ALA A 147 -16.59 19.33 -3.42
N ALA A 148 -16.49 20.41 -4.20
CA ALA A 148 -16.14 20.31 -5.61
C ALA A 148 -14.74 19.69 -5.80
N SER A 149 -14.64 18.73 -6.71
CA SER A 149 -13.39 18.04 -7.08
C SER A 149 -12.45 18.94 -7.88
N VAL A 150 -13.02 19.80 -8.71
CA VAL A 150 -12.29 20.84 -9.43
C VAL A 150 -12.28 22.10 -8.57
N ARG A 151 -11.12 22.77 -8.53
CA ARG A 151 -10.95 24.05 -7.84
C ARG A 151 -11.74 25.12 -8.60
N CYS A 152 -13.02 25.30 -8.28
CA CYS A 152 -13.80 26.41 -8.81
C CYS A 152 -13.10 27.73 -8.41
N ARG A 153 -12.56 28.45 -9.39
CA ARG A 153 -11.75 29.67 -9.22
C ARG A 153 -12.55 30.85 -8.62
N THR A 154 -13.83 30.66 -8.34
CA THR A 154 -14.80 31.69 -7.95
C THR A 154 -14.85 32.03 -6.47
N GLN A 155 -13.97 31.47 -5.64
CA GLN A 155 -13.74 31.97 -4.28
C GLN A 155 -12.26 32.14 -4.02
N SER A 156 -11.61 33.07 -4.74
CA SER A 156 -10.38 33.65 -4.22
C SER A 156 -10.69 34.25 -2.85
N LYS A 157 -9.77 34.12 -1.88
CA LYS A 157 -9.89 34.74 -0.54
C LYS A 157 -10.28 36.22 -0.63
N THR A 158 -9.93 36.88 -1.73
CA THR A 158 -10.30 38.25 -2.09
C THR A 158 -11.81 38.47 -2.29
N GLN A 159 -12.54 37.56 -2.93
CA GLN A 159 -14.00 37.69 -3.12
C GLN A 159 -14.78 37.42 -1.82
N GLN A 160 -14.33 36.47 -0.99
CA GLN A 160 -14.91 36.24 0.34
C GLN A 160 -14.68 37.45 1.26
N ALA A 161 -13.49 38.03 1.25
CA ALA A 161 -13.18 39.25 2.00
C ALA A 161 -14.01 40.46 1.52
N HIS A 162 -14.27 40.59 0.22
CA HIS A 162 -15.11 41.66 -0.31
C HIS A 162 -16.60 41.49 0.02
N ARG A 163 -17.09 40.23 0.12
CA ARG A 163 -18.44 39.93 0.62
C ARG A 163 -18.59 40.23 2.11
N GLN A 164 -17.55 39.96 2.92
CA GLN A 164 -17.54 40.33 4.35
C GLN A 164 -17.46 41.84 4.57
N LYS A 165 -16.86 42.60 3.64
CA LYS A 165 -16.78 44.07 3.69
C LYS A 165 -18.03 44.78 3.14
N LYS A 166 -18.90 44.08 2.41
CA LYS A 166 -20.17 44.64 1.95
C LYS A 166 -21.25 44.35 2.98
N ARG A 167 -21.43 45.36 3.85
CA ARG A 167 -22.54 45.60 4.79
C ARG A 167 -22.37 44.91 6.14
N ALA A 168 -22.15 45.72 7.18
CA ALA A 168 -22.69 45.38 8.50
C ALA A 168 -24.17 45.02 8.32
N PRO A 169 -24.72 44.04 9.05
CA PRO A 169 -26.14 43.77 8.96
C PRO A 169 -26.86 45.06 9.33
N VAL A 170 -27.41 45.75 8.33
CA VAL A 170 -28.49 46.70 8.55
C VAL A 170 -29.51 45.85 9.27
N ALA A 171 -29.79 46.16 10.54
CA ALA A 171 -30.73 45.42 11.35
C ALA A 171 -31.93 45.11 10.46
N ASN A 172 -32.20 43.82 10.25
CA ASN A 172 -33.30 43.40 9.39
C ASN A 172 -34.52 44.17 9.89
N ILE A 173 -35.24 44.82 8.98
CA ILE A 173 -36.37 45.70 9.32
C ILE A 173 -37.36 44.95 10.25
N ASP A 174 -37.49 43.63 10.08
CA ASP A 174 -38.19 42.68 10.96
C ASP A 174 -37.81 42.70 12.45
N GLN A 175 -36.64 43.22 12.83
CA GLN A 175 -36.26 43.34 14.25
C GLN A 175 -36.93 44.53 14.96
N HIS A 176 -37.48 45.50 14.20
CA HIS A 176 -38.13 46.69 14.75
C HIS A 176 -39.65 46.65 14.69
N TYR A 177 -40.24 45.71 13.95
CA TYR A 177 -41.69 45.55 13.86
C TYR A 177 -42.12 44.30 14.62
N GLY A 178 -43.10 44.45 15.53
CA GLY A 178 -43.57 43.36 16.38
C GLY A 178 -44.26 42.26 15.57
N ASN A 179 -43.92 40.99 15.86
CA ASN A 179 -44.55 39.83 15.23
C ASN A 179 -46.06 39.77 15.56
N ALA A 180 -46.91 40.02 14.55
CA ALA A 180 -48.35 39.85 14.67
C ALA A 180 -48.70 38.36 14.74
N LYS A 181 -49.36 37.94 15.83
CA LYS A 181 -49.91 36.57 15.97
C LYS A 181 -51.34 36.55 15.41
N PRO A 182 -51.60 36.02 14.21
CA PRO A 182 -52.96 35.88 13.72
C PRO A 182 -53.74 34.85 14.55
N LYS A 183 -54.92 35.24 15.03
CA LYS A 183 -55.86 34.32 15.69
C LYS A 183 -56.61 33.52 14.63
N PHE A 184 -56.06 32.38 14.21
CA PHE A 184 -56.81 31.46 13.38
C PHE A 184 -57.90 30.78 14.23
N LYS A 185 -59.17 30.91 13.79
CA LYS A 185 -60.27 30.13 14.37
C LYS A 185 -60.15 28.70 13.82
N ASN A 186 -60.00 27.73 14.71
CA ASN A 186 -60.04 26.31 14.34
C ASN A 186 -61.41 26.01 13.74
N ARG A 187 -61.45 25.58 12.47
CA ARG A 187 -62.66 24.99 11.88
C ARG A 187 -62.85 23.62 12.53
N LYS A 188 -64.03 23.39 13.11
CA LYS A 188 -64.50 22.07 13.54
C LYS A 188 -64.72 21.17 12.32
#